data_AF-A0A3A0AEG9-F1
#
_entry.id   AF-A0A3A0AEG9-F1
#
_cell.length_a   1.000
_cell.length_b   1.000
_cell.length_c   1.000
_cell.angle_alpha   90.00
_cell.angle_beta   90.00
_cell.angle_gamma   90.00
#
_symmetry.space_group_name_H-M   'P 1'
#
loop_
_entity.id
_entity.type
_entity.pdbx_description
1 polymer ?
#
loop_
_entity_poly.entity_id
_entity_poly.type
_entity_poly.pdbx_seq_one_letter_code
_entity_poly.pdbx_strand_id
1 'polypeptide(L)' 'MRENILWLLRDAHQARKQGLAAVAERQRTRLAEMVTFARTHSPYYRELYQGLPEYVTDPTLLPVTSKKMLMSQF' A
#
# COMPACT_ATOMS: atom_id res chain seq x y z
N MET A 1 1.31 1.69 11.45
CA MET A 1 0.34 0.57 11.48
C MET A 1 0.93 -0.53 12.37
N ARG A 2 0.36 -0.84 13.54
CA ARG A 2 0.75 -2.03 14.33
C ARG A 2 -0.24 -3.13 13.97
N GLU A 3 0.10 -3.95 12.99
CA GLU A 3 -0.75 -5.05 12.58
C GLU A 3 -0.55 -6.25 13.51
N ASN A 4 -1.64 -6.77 14.06
CA ASN A 4 -1.61 -8.02 14.82
C ASN A 4 -1.62 -9.20 13.83
N ILE A 5 -0.62 -10.08 13.89
CA ILE A 5 -0.48 -11.25 13.02
C ILE A 5 -1.75 -12.12 13.01
N LEU A 6 -2.40 -12.31 14.16
CA LEU A 6 -3.63 -13.11 14.24
C LEU A 6 -4.78 -12.47 13.47
N TRP A 7 -4.85 -11.13 13.49
CA TRP A 7 -5.85 -10.39 12.73
C TRP A 7 -5.57 -10.46 11.22
N LEU A 8 -4.31 -10.33 10.81
CA LEU A 8 -3.88 -10.45 9.41
C LEU A 8 -4.28 -11.79 8.79
N LEU A 9 -4.05 -12.89 9.51
CA LEU A 9 -4.40 -14.24 9.04
C LEU A 9 -5.91 -14.41 8.89
N ARG A 10 -6.69 -13.90 9.83
CA ARG A 10 -8.17 -13.96 9.76
C ARG A 10 -8.69 -13.12 8.60
N ASP A 11 -8.18 -11.91 8.41
CA ASP A 11 -8.54 -11.02 7.31
C ASP A 11 -8.25 -11.67 5.94
N ALA A 12 -7.05 -12.23 5.77
CA ALA A 12 -6.66 -12.94 4.56
C ALA A 12 -7.52 -14.19 4.30
N HIS A 13 -7.82 -14.97 5.34
CA HIS A 13 -8.69 -16.14 5.22
C HIS A 13 -10.11 -15.75 4.82
N GLN A 14 -10.67 -14.71 5.44
CA GLN A 14 -12.01 -14.21 5.15
C GLN A 14 -12.11 -13.71 3.71
N ALA A 15 -11.15 -12.89 3.26
CA ALA A 15 -11.12 -12.38 1.89
C ALA A 15 -11.03 -13.52 0.86
N ARG A 16 -10.19 -14.54 1.14
CA ARG A 16 -10.07 -15.73 0.27
C ARG A 16 -11.38 -16.53 0.21
N LYS A 17 -12.07 -16.69 1.34
CA LYS A 17 -13.38 -17.39 1.40
C LYS A 17 -14.45 -16.68 0.57
N GLN A 18 -14.37 -15.36 0.44
CA GLN A 18 -15.29 -14.54 -0.35
C GLN A 18 -14.95 -14.49 -1.85
N GLY A 19 -13.84 -15.11 -2.27
CA GLY A 19 -13.46 -15.25 -3.68
C GLY A 19 -12.52 -14.16 -4.21
N LEU A 20 -12.13 -14.29 -5.48
CA LEU A 20 -11.08 -13.45 -6.09
C LEU A 20 -11.42 -11.96 -6.13
N ALA A 21 -12.71 -11.62 -6.33
CA ALA A 21 -13.16 -10.23 -6.32
C ALA A 21 -12.96 -9.57 -4.95
N ALA A 22 -13.25 -10.29 -3.86
CA ALA A 22 -13.05 -9.79 -2.51
C ALA A 22 -11.56 -9.65 -2.16
N VAL A 23 -10.71 -10.55 -2.67
CA VAL A 23 -9.26 -10.42 -2.54
C VAL A 23 -8.75 -9.17 -3.27
N ALA A 24 -9.19 -8.94 -4.51
CA ALA A 24 -8.79 -7.78 -5.28
C ALA A 24 -9.21 -6.46 -4.61
N GLU A 25 -10.45 -6.40 -4.11
CA GLU A 25 -10.93 -5.22 -3.38
C GLU A 25 -10.14 -5.00 -2.09
N ARG A 26 -9.83 -6.07 -1.36
CA ARG A 26 -9.02 -5.96 -0.14
C ARG A 26 -7.60 -5.45 -0.42
N GLN A 27 -6.99 -5.90 -1.51
CA GLN A 27 -5.69 -5.42 -1.97
C GLN A 27 -5.73 -3.92 -2.29
N ARG A 28 -6.77 -3.45 -2.99
CA ARG A 28 -6.97 -2.03 -3.33
C ARG A 28 -7.12 -1.16 -2.08
N THR A 29 -7.95 -1.58 -1.13
CA THR A 29 -8.13 -0.86 0.14
C THR A 29 -6.81 -0.73 0.90
N ARG A 30 -6.10 -1.85 1.08
CA ARG A 30 -4.81 -1.83 1.79
C ARG A 30 -3.75 -1.00 1.05
N LEU A 31 -3.74 -1.02 -0.28
CA LEU A 31 -2.83 -0.20 -1.06
C LEU A 31 -3.04 1.28 -0.79
N ALA A 32 -4.28 1.75 -0.82
CA ALA A 32 -4.62 3.15 -0.55
C ALA A 32 -4.18 3.57 0.87
N GLU A 33 -4.39 2.71 1.87
CA GLU A 33 -3.94 2.93 3.24
C GLU A 33 -2.40 3.01 3.34
N MET A 34 -1.69 2.10 2.68
CA MET A 34 -0.22 2.09 2.67
C MET A 34 0.37 3.34 1.98
N VAL A 35 -0.20 3.77 0.85
CA VAL A 35 0.24 4.98 0.13
C VAL A 35 0.00 6.23 0.99
N THR A 36 -1.16 6.32 1.63
CA THR A 36 -1.49 7.43 2.55
C THR A 36 -0.51 7.47 3.73
N PHE A 37 -0.23 6.32 4.34
CA PHE A 37 0.74 6.21 5.42
C PHE A 37 2.14 6.64 4.96
N ALA A 38 2.58 6.18 3.78
CA ALA A 38 3.89 6.54 3.22
C ALA A 38 4.04 8.05 2.99
N ARG A 39 3.04 8.71 2.36
CA ARG A 39 3.05 10.18 2.14
C ARG A 39 3.05 10.98 3.44
N THR A 40 2.36 10.47 4.45
CA THR A 40 2.23 11.16 5.75
C THR A 40 3.55 11.11 6.51
N HIS A 41 4.23 9.96 6.52
CA HIS A 41 5.35 9.72 7.43
C HIS A 41 6.73 9.73 6.77
N SER A 42 6.85 9.76 5.44
CA SER A 42 8.13 9.80 4.74
C SER A 42 8.20 10.99 3.78
N PRO A 43 9.15 11.93 3.97
CA PRO A 43 9.38 13.03 3.03
C PRO A 43 9.66 12.53 1.60
N TYR A 44 10.49 11.49 1.46
CA TYR A 44 10.80 10.86 0.18
C TYR A 44 9.54 10.39 -0.57
N TYR A 45 8.66 9.63 0.08
CA TYR A 45 7.43 9.17 -0.57
C TYR A 45 6.40 10.28 -0.80
N ARG A 46 6.43 11.35 0.01
CA ARG A 46 5.60 12.53 -0.21
C ARG A 46 5.98 13.24 -1.52
N GLU A 47 7.27 13.39 -1.77
CA GLU A 47 7.80 13.96 -3.01
C GLU A 47 7.60 13.00 -4.20
N LEU A 48 7.98 11.74 -4.04
CA LEU A 48 7.88 10.74 -5.12
C LEU A 48 6.43 10.54 -5.60
N TYR A 49 5.45 10.64 -4.70
CA TYR A 49 4.04 10.47 -5.01
C TYR A 49 3.30 11.80 -5.21
N GLN A 50 4.02 12.90 -5.41
CA GLN A 50 3.44 14.20 -5.71
C GLN A 50 2.69 14.15 -7.06
N GLY A 51 1.49 14.73 -7.10
CA GLY A 51 0.66 14.78 -8.30
C GLY A 51 -0.17 13.52 -8.58
N LEU A 52 0.00 12.46 -7.80
CA LEU A 52 -0.88 11.30 -7.83
C LEU A 52 -2.20 11.59 -7.07
N PRO A 53 -3.29 10.86 -7.39
CA PRO A 53 -4.57 11.01 -6.68
C PRO A 53 -4.45 10.82 -5.16
N GLU A 54 -5.40 11.38 -4.42
CA GLU A 54 -5.47 11.22 -2.96
C GLU A 54 -5.61 9.72 -2.58
N TYR A 55 -6.53 9.02 -3.24
CA TYR A 55 -6.75 7.58 -3.07
C TYR A 55 -6.17 6.80 -4.25
N VAL A 56 -5.07 6.08 -4.01
CA VAL A 56 -4.42 5.22 -5.00
C VAL A 56 -4.79 3.76 -4.74
N THR A 57 -5.67 3.21 -5.59
CA THR A 57 -6.10 1.80 -5.53
C THR A 57 -5.43 0.93 -6.59
N ASP A 58 -4.84 1.53 -7.61
CA ASP A 58 -4.14 0.83 -8.68
C ASP A 58 -2.62 0.95 -8.49
N PRO A 59 -1.89 -0.17 -8.28
CA PRO A 59 -0.44 -0.14 -8.08
C PRO A 59 0.32 0.30 -9.33
N THR A 60 -0.26 0.23 -10.53
CA THR A 60 0.40 0.63 -11.77
C THR A 60 0.58 2.15 -11.90
N LEU A 61 -0.16 2.94 -11.11
CA LEU A 61 0.00 4.39 -11.02
C LEU A 61 1.24 4.79 -10.21
N LEU A 62 1.82 3.87 -9.45
CA LEU A 62 2.95 4.17 -8.58
C LEU A 62 4.26 4.05 -9.36
N PRO A 63 5.18 5.02 -9.24
CA PRO A 63 6.51 4.88 -9.80
C PRO A 63 7.26 3.73 -9.12
N VAL A 64 7.95 2.92 -9.93
CA VAL A 64 8.77 1.81 -9.42
C VAL A 64 9.93 2.37 -8.60
N THR A 65 10.02 1.96 -7.33
CA THR A 65 11.11 2.34 -6.44
C THR A 65 12.21 1.28 -6.49
N SER A 66 13.45 1.69 -6.76
CA SER A 66 14.60 0.78 -6.79
C SER A 66 15.41 0.83 -5.48
N LYS A 67 16.17 -0.23 -5.19
CA LYS A 67 17.09 -0.26 -4.06
C LYS A 67 18.08 0.91 -4.07
N LYS A 68 18.60 1.29 -5.26
CA LYS A 68 19.54 2.41 -5.40
C LYS A 68 18.91 3.75 -4.98
N MET A 69 17.67 4.00 -5.37
CA MET A 69 16.93 5.21 -4.99
C MET A 69 16.67 5.29 -3.50
N LEU A 70 16.41 4.15 -2.85
CA LEU A 70 16.27 4.12 -1.39
C LEU A 70 17.60 4.41 -0.69
N MET A 71 18.70 3.83 -1.17
CA MET A 71 20.02 4.04 -0.56
C MET A 71 20.54 5.46 -0.68
N SER A 72 20.07 6.29 -1.61
CA SER A 72 20.44 7.71 -1.66
C SER A 72 19.75 8.58 -0.60
N GLN A 73 18.83 8.01 0.18
CA GLN A 73 18.08 8.69 1.24
C GLN A 73 18.55 8.30 2.64
N PHE A 74 19.61 7.48 2.75
CA PHE A 74 20.27 7.05 3.98
C PHE A 74 21.75 7.46 3.94
#